data_AF-A0A261U3E6-F1
#
_entry.id   AF-A0A261U3E6-F1
#
_cell.length_a   1.000
_cell.length_b   1.000
_cell.length_c   1.000
_cell.angle_alpha   90.00
_cell.angle_beta   90.00
_cell.angle_gamma   90.00
#
_symmetry.space_group_name_H-M   'P 1'
#
loop_
_entity.id
_entity.type
_entity.pdbx_description
1 polymer ?
#
loop_
_entity_poly.entity_id
_entity_poly.type
_entity_poly.pdbx_seq_one_letter_code
_entity_poly.pdbx_strand_id
1 'polypeptide(L)' 'MHLYVLSFLAVVALAASLFIGYTQPFQFKDNGTGPDYRPSAGISGALMMVAIVALSLVIAT' A
#
# COMPACT_ATOMS: atom_id res chain seq x y z
N MET A 1 -7.40 -13.70 19.18
CA MET A 1 -6.01 -13.41 18.72
C MET A 1 -5.94 -13.02 17.25
N HIS A 2 -6.61 -13.73 16.35
CA HIS A 2 -6.54 -13.48 14.89
C HIS A 2 -7.02 -12.08 14.46
N LEU A 3 -8.04 -11.52 15.13
CA LEU A 3 -8.52 -10.17 14.86
C LEU A 3 -7.46 -9.10 15.10
N TYR A 4 -6.77 -9.15 16.24
CA TYR A 4 -5.70 -8.20 16.56
C TYR A 4 -4.56 -8.25 15.53
N VAL A 5 -4.21 -9.45 15.06
CA VAL A 5 -3.18 -9.62 14.02
C VAL A 5 -3.63 -9.02 12.69
N LEU A 6 -4.88 -9.26 12.28
CA LEU A 6 -5.44 -8.72 11.04
C LEU A 6 -5.63 -7.20 11.10
N SER A 7 -6.08 -6.67 12.24
CA SER A 7 -6.18 -5.22 12.46
C SER A 7 -4.81 -4.55 12.41
N PHE A 8 -3.80 -5.15 13.07
CA PHE A 8 -2.43 -4.64 13.01
C PHE A 8 -1.87 -4.69 11.58
N LEU A 9 -2.07 -5.80 10.87
CA LEU A 9 -1.67 -5.95 9.47
C LEU A 9 -2.32 -4.89 8.57
N ALA A 10 -3.62 -4.64 8.75
CA ALA A 10 -4.34 -3.63 7.98
C ALA A 10 -3.76 -2.22 8.19
N VAL A 11 -3.47 -1.85 9.44
CA VAL A 11 -2.87 -0.55 9.77
C VAL A 11 -1.48 -0.41 9.19
N VAL A 12 -0.62 -1.43 9.34
CA VAL A 12 0.75 -1.40 8.81
C VAL A 12 0.75 -1.33 7.28
N ALA A 13 -0.09 -2.14 6.61
CA ALA A 13 -0.19 -2.14 5.15
C ALA A 13 -0.71 -0.79 4.61
N LEU A 14 -1.69 -0.18 5.29
CA LEU A 14 -2.19 1.14 4.95
C LEU A 14 -1.12 2.22 5.12
N ALA A 15 -0.44 2.23 6.27
CA ALA A 15 0.63 3.19 6.55
C ALA A 15 1.78 3.06 5.54
N ALA A 16 2.17 1.83 5.19
CA ALA A 16 3.21 1.57 4.18
C ALA A 16 2.79 2.05 2.78
N SER A 17 1.53 1.81 2.38
CA SER A 17 0.99 2.31 1.11
C SER A 17 1.06 3.84 1.04
N LEU A 18 0.58 4.53 2.08
CA LEU A 18 0.61 5.98 2.15
C LEU A 18 2.03 6.54 2.18
N PHE A 19 2.95 5.88 2.91
CA PHE A 19 4.35 6.28 2.97
C PHE A 19 5.03 6.20 1.60
N ILE A 20 4.79 5.12 0.85
CA ILE A 20 5.32 4.98 -0.52
C ILE A 20 4.75 6.06 -1.43
N GLY A 21 3.43 6.29 -1.40
CA GLY A 21 2.80 7.35 -2.19
C GLY A 21 3.28 8.76 -1.85
N TYR A 22 3.62 9.02 -0.59
CA TYR A 22 4.16 10.31 -0.15
C TYR A 22 5.63 10.50 -0.55
N THR A 23 6.46 9.48 -0.38
CA THR A 23 7.91 9.57 -0.63
C THR A 23 8.28 9.41 -2.09
N GLN A 24 7.43 8.76 -2.88
CA GLN A 24 7.67 8.46 -4.29
C GLN A 24 6.48 8.96 -5.12
N PRO A 25 6.48 10.24 -5.55
CA PRO A 25 5.43 10.74 -6.42
C PRO A 25 5.44 9.89 -7.69
N PHE A 26 4.30 9.29 -8.04
CA PHE A 26 4.12 8.40 -9.19
C PHE A 26 4.21 9.16 -10.52
N GLN A 27 5.34 9.83 -10.74
CA GLN A 27 5.67 10.49 -11.99
C GLN A 27 6.07 9.40 -12.97
N PHE A 28 5.26 9.27 -14.02
CA PHE A 28 5.65 8.47 -15.15
C PHE A 28 6.85 9.13 -15.81
N LYS A 29 7.82 8.30 -16.16
CA LYS A 29 9.04 8.74 -16.82
C LYS A 29 8.71 9.32 -18.19
N ASP A 30 8.51 10.63 -18.25
CA ASP A 30 8.40 11.37 -19.50
C ASP A 30 9.83 11.56 -20.04
N ASN A 31 10.19 10.81 -21.09
CA ASN A 31 11.42 11.02 -21.89
C ASN A 31 12.79 10.60 -21.28
N GLY A 32 12.87 9.46 -20.58
CA GLY A 32 14.16 8.76 -20.47
C GLY A 32 15.14 9.24 -19.37
N THR A 33 14.93 10.43 -18.79
CA THR A 33 15.78 10.95 -17.70
C THR A 33 15.03 10.92 -16.36
N GLY A 34 15.60 10.24 -15.37
CA GLY A 34 15.03 10.08 -14.02
C GLY A 34 14.71 8.62 -13.60
N PRO A 35 14.47 8.37 -12.31
CA PRO A 35 14.10 7.05 -11.76
C PRO A 35 12.71 6.60 -12.24
N ASP A 36 12.53 5.30 -12.47
CA ASP A 36 11.23 4.73 -12.82
C ASP A 36 10.45 4.37 -11.54
N TYR A 37 9.34 5.07 -11.28
CA TYR A 37 8.48 4.87 -10.10
C TYR A 37 7.26 3.98 -10.37
N ARG A 38 7.16 3.35 -11.56
CA ARG A 38 6.08 2.39 -11.87
C ARG A 38 6.02 1.21 -10.88
N PRO A 39 7.15 0.59 -10.47
CA PRO A 39 7.12 -0.49 -9.48
C PRO A 39 6.57 0.00 -8.12
N SER A 40 6.93 1.21 -7.72
CA SER A 40 6.46 1.85 -6.50
C SER A 40 4.95 2.04 -6.48
N ALA A 41 4.37 2.47 -7.60
CA ALA A 41 2.91 2.58 -7.77
C ALA A 41 2.22 1.22 -7.62
N GLY A 42 2.80 0.18 -8.25
CA GLY A 42 2.31 -1.20 -8.12
C GLY A 42 2.34 -1.71 -6.68
N ILE A 43 3.45 -1.50 -5.97
CA ILE A 43 3.63 -1.93 -4.57
C ILE A 43 2.67 -1.16 -3.66
N SER A 44 2.57 0.17 -3.81
CA SER A 44 1.64 1.00 -3.05
C SER A 44 0.20 0.54 -3.23
N GLY A 45 -0.22 0.27 -4.47
CA GLY A 45 -1.56 -0.24 -4.78
C GLY A 45 -1.82 -1.63 -4.18
N ALA A 46 -0.84 -2.53 -4.27
CA ALA A 46 -0.95 -3.87 -3.68
C ALA A 46 -1.10 -3.80 -2.15
N LEU A 47 -0.31 -2.96 -1.48
CA LEU A 47 -0.41 -2.74 -0.03
C LEU A 47 -1.77 -2.17 0.39
N MET A 48 -2.32 -1.24 -0.41
CA MET A 48 -3.66 -0.71 -0.19
C MET A 48 -4.73 -1.82 -0.27
N MET A 49 -4.64 -2.70 -1.29
CA MET A 49 -5.56 -3.83 -1.41
C MET A 49 -5.45 -4.81 -0.24
N VAL A 50 -4.24 -5.13 0.20
CA VAL A 50 -4.03 -5.97 1.39
C VAL A 50 -4.66 -5.34 2.63
N ALA A 51 -4.50 -4.03 2.82
CA ALA A 51 -5.11 -3.31 3.94
C ALA A 51 -6.64 -3.38 3.90
N ILE A 52 -7.25 -3.18 2.73
CA ILE A 52 -8.70 -3.26 2.54
C ILE A 52 -9.21 -4.68 2.84
N VAL A 53 -8.55 -5.71 2.33
CA VAL A 53 -8.96 -7.11 2.55
C VAL A 53 -8.83 -7.48 4.03
N ALA A 54 -7.71 -7.16 4.66
CA ALA A 54 -7.49 -7.43 6.08
C ALA A 54 -8.53 -6.71 6.96
N LEU A 55 -8.84 -5.45 6.67
CA LEU A 55 -9.87 -4.70 7.37
C LEU A 55 -11.27 -5.29 7.15
N SER A 56 -11.60 -5.68 5.91
CA SER A 56 -12.89 -6.28 5.57
C SER A 56 -13.12 -7.59 6.33
N LEU A 57 -12.08 -8.40 6.47
CA LEU A 57 -12.13 -9.65 7.24
C LEU A 57 -12.33 -9.40 8.73
N VAL A 58 -11.75 -8.33 9.29
CA VAL A 58 -11.96 -7.94 10.69
C VAL A 58 -13.38 -7.43 10.93
N ILE A 59 -13.96 -6.70 9.98
CA ILE A 59 -15.33 -6.18 10.08
C ILE A 59 -16.38 -7.29 9.91
N ALA A 60 -16.07 -8.32 9.11
CA ALA A 60 -16.98 -9.42 8.81
C ALA A 60 -17.05 -10.50 9.91
N THR A 61 -16.28 -10.36 10.99
CA THR A 61 -16.20 -11.29 12.13
C THR A 61 -16.78 -10.67 13.40
#